data_AF-A0A7K3D5F0-F1
#
_entry.id   AF-A0A7K3D5F0-F1
#
_cell.length_a   1.000
_cell.length_b   1.000
_cell.length_c   1.000
_cell.angle_alpha   90.00
_cell.angle_beta   90.00
_cell.angle_gamma   90.00
#
_symmetry.space_group_name_H-M   'P 1'
#
loop_
_entity.id
_entity.type
_entity.pdbx_description
1 polymer ?
#
loop_
_entity_poly.entity_id
_entity_poly.type
_entity_poly.pdbx_seq_one_letter_code
_entity_poly.pdbx_strand_id
1 'polypeptide(L)'
;MASSPMTSSTQSKRPNLAFRQLRGQLSPGEFAAAVRRAAREIGERVSCDARYVGRVEAGEIRCPNYAYERVFLHMFPGRTLADLGFAPRAQVRGRAARSRTEPEAQQTPYAVQTHEESDVRRRAFMTGSTAAVAAALGPIGLTLGDPAEAADRRGRRIGETEVHAVEEAVRRIRLLDDRHGADGLYRRAAAPLRTAYTLLDAGTTVRQTTSDRLHAGAGELAITVGWLAHDSGRFDDARSHYAEALATARVYGDAALEAHAFCNTAFLARDAGRPREAVRAAQAAGRAARHLGSHRLSSLIALREAG
;
A
#
# COMPACT_ATOMS: atom_id res chain seq x y z
N MET A 1 12.73 46.47 8.88
CA MET A 1 11.91 45.55 9.69
C MET A 1 10.49 45.59 9.16
N ALA A 2 10.00 44.49 8.59
CA ALA A 2 8.58 44.29 8.31
C ALA A 2 8.29 42.80 8.45
N SER A 3 7.66 42.44 9.58
CA SER A 3 7.29 41.08 9.94
C SER A 3 6.05 40.64 9.16
N SER A 4 6.14 39.55 8.42
CA SER A 4 4.99 38.89 7.79
C SER A 4 4.21 38.07 8.82
N PRO A 5 2.87 38.16 8.89
CA PRO A 5 2.07 37.34 9.79
C PRO A 5 1.87 35.94 9.21
N MET A 6 2.27 34.91 9.98
CA MET A 6 1.89 33.53 9.70
C MET A 6 0.39 33.35 9.99
N THR A 7 -0.44 33.27 8.96
CA THR A 7 -1.83 32.83 9.12
C THR A 7 -1.87 31.31 9.20
N SER A 8 -1.84 30.78 10.41
CA SER A 8 -2.17 29.39 10.73
C SER A 8 -3.63 29.12 10.35
N SER A 9 -3.89 28.44 9.23
CA SER A 9 -5.26 28.05 8.87
C SER A 9 -5.72 26.87 9.74
N THR A 10 -6.15 27.15 10.97
CA THR A 10 -6.89 26.19 11.81
C THR A 10 -8.30 26.04 11.25
N GLN A 11 -8.46 25.15 10.28
CA GLN A 11 -9.78 24.75 9.77
C GLN A 11 -10.57 24.13 10.93
N SER A 12 -11.67 24.76 11.34
CA SER A 12 -12.37 24.39 12.59
C SER A 12 -12.87 22.95 12.56
N LYS A 13 -12.59 22.22 13.65
CA LYS A 13 -13.07 20.85 13.88
C LYS A 13 -14.57 20.93 14.19
N ARG A 14 -15.43 20.38 13.33
CA ARG A 14 -16.88 20.26 13.59
C ARG A 14 -17.15 18.93 14.32
N PRO A 15 -17.76 18.95 15.53
CA PRO A 15 -18.10 17.73 16.26
C PRO A 15 -19.02 16.80 15.46
N ASN A 16 -18.80 15.49 15.56
CA ASN A 16 -19.64 14.46 14.94
C ASN A 16 -20.80 14.07 15.87
N LEU A 17 -21.88 14.86 15.80
CA LEU A 17 -23.09 14.64 16.62
C LEU A 17 -23.88 13.40 16.20
N ALA A 18 -23.82 13.00 14.92
CA ALA A 18 -24.49 11.80 14.43
C ALA A 18 -23.89 10.53 15.08
N PHE A 19 -22.56 10.46 15.15
CA PHE A 19 -21.87 9.37 15.83
C PHE A 19 -22.11 9.37 17.35
N ARG A 20 -22.20 10.57 17.97
CA ARG A 20 -22.59 10.73 19.39
C ARG A 20 -23.99 10.15 19.65
N GLN A 21 -24.94 10.40 18.75
CA GLN A 21 -26.31 9.84 18.84
C GLN A 21 -26.32 8.32 18.69
N LEU A 22 -25.51 7.78 17.79
CA LEU A 22 -25.39 6.33 17.57
C LEU A 22 -24.75 5.59 18.75
N ARG A 23 -23.82 6.22 19.48
CA ARG A 23 -23.34 5.67 20.75
C ARG A 23 -24.44 5.65 21.82
N GLY A 24 -25.38 6.58 21.76
CA GLY A 24 -26.49 6.69 22.71
C GLY A 24 -25.99 6.85 24.14
N GLN A 25 -26.54 6.04 25.04
CA GLN A 25 -26.24 6.07 26.48
C GLN A 25 -24.98 5.29 26.86
N LEU A 26 -24.41 4.49 25.95
CA LEU A 26 -23.19 3.70 26.23
C LEU A 26 -22.03 4.64 26.53
N SER A 27 -21.21 4.36 27.55
CA SER A 27 -19.96 5.09 27.74
C SER A 27 -19.02 4.90 26.52
N PRO A 28 -18.06 5.81 26.28
CA PRO A 28 -17.08 5.63 25.21
C PRO A 28 -16.32 4.29 25.27
N GLY A 29 -16.07 3.77 26.48
CA GLY A 29 -15.42 2.48 26.68
C GLY A 29 -16.30 1.29 26.30
N GLU A 30 -17.57 1.32 26.69
CA GLU A 30 -18.56 0.27 26.35
C GLU A 30 -18.84 0.25 24.85
N PHE A 31 -18.97 1.42 24.23
CA PHE A 31 -19.14 1.53 22.80
C PHE A 31 -17.91 1.01 22.04
N ALA A 32 -16.70 1.35 22.51
CA ALA A 32 -15.47 0.80 21.94
C ALA A 32 -15.41 -0.74 22.07
N ALA A 33 -15.91 -1.30 23.17
CA ALA A 33 -16.01 -2.75 23.34
C ALA A 33 -17.00 -3.39 22.36
N ALA A 34 -18.16 -2.75 22.13
CA ALA A 34 -19.12 -3.18 21.11
C ALA A 34 -18.53 -3.15 19.70
N VAL A 35 -17.76 -2.09 19.36
CA VAL A 35 -17.04 -1.98 18.08
C VAL A 35 -16.01 -3.11 17.93
N ARG A 36 -15.23 -3.42 18.97
CA ARG A 36 -14.28 -4.55 18.93
C ARG A 36 -14.97 -5.91 18.79
N ARG A 37 -16.16 -6.09 19.38
CA ARG A 37 -16.97 -7.31 19.23
C ARG A 37 -17.48 -7.47 17.80
N ALA A 38 -18.11 -6.43 17.25
CA ALA A 38 -18.57 -6.40 15.87
C ALA A 38 -17.42 -6.67 14.88
N ALA A 39 -16.23 -6.13 15.14
CA ALA A 39 -15.06 -6.39 14.32
C ALA A 39 -14.67 -7.88 14.30
N ARG A 40 -14.71 -8.57 15.44
CA ARG A 40 -14.44 -10.01 15.49
C ARG A 40 -15.45 -10.83 14.69
N GLU A 41 -16.72 -10.44 14.69
CA GLU A 41 -17.79 -11.14 13.95
C GLU A 41 -17.55 -11.12 12.43
N ILE A 42 -16.97 -10.03 11.90
CA ILE A 42 -16.67 -9.89 10.47
C ILE A 42 -15.18 -10.14 10.12
N GLY A 43 -14.41 -10.71 11.05
CA GLY A 43 -12.99 -11.02 10.85
C GLY A 43 -12.06 -9.79 10.77
N GLU A 44 -12.52 -8.62 11.20
CA GLU A 44 -11.74 -7.39 11.24
C GLU A 44 -10.94 -7.24 12.53
N ARG A 45 -9.69 -6.77 12.41
CA ARG A 45 -8.82 -6.49 13.56
C ARG A 45 -8.76 -4.99 13.84
N VAL A 46 -9.56 -4.52 14.79
CA VAL A 46 -9.56 -3.12 15.26
C VAL A 46 -9.25 -3.04 16.76
N SER A 47 -8.47 -2.03 17.17
CA SER A 47 -8.23 -1.68 18.59
C SER A 47 -8.94 -0.37 18.92
N CYS A 48 -10.26 -0.38 18.77
CA CYS A 48 -11.09 0.73 19.21
C CYS A 48 -10.92 0.89 20.73
N ASP A 49 -10.73 2.10 21.24
CA ASP A 49 -10.73 2.41 22.67
C ASP A 49 -11.57 3.67 22.94
N ALA A 50 -11.77 4.02 24.20
CA ALA A 50 -12.55 5.19 24.59
C ALA A 50 -11.98 6.51 24.00
N ARG A 51 -10.66 6.59 23.81
CA ARG A 51 -9.99 7.77 23.25
C ARG A 51 -10.29 7.90 21.77
N TYR A 52 -10.27 6.80 21.02
CA TYR A 52 -10.63 6.76 19.61
C TYR A 52 -12.07 7.23 19.40
N VAL A 53 -13.03 6.73 20.20
CA VAL A 53 -14.43 7.16 20.16
C VAL A 53 -14.56 8.66 20.45
N GLY A 54 -13.85 9.17 21.46
CA GLY A 54 -13.83 10.60 21.77
C GLY A 54 -13.29 11.47 20.62
N ARG A 55 -12.26 11.01 19.91
CA ARG A 55 -11.70 11.72 18.74
C ARG A 55 -12.63 11.71 17.53
N VAL A 56 -13.42 10.64 17.36
CA VAL A 56 -14.48 10.61 16.35
C VAL A 56 -15.58 11.62 16.69
N GLU A 57 -16.09 11.59 17.93
CA GLU A 57 -17.15 12.50 18.38
C GLU A 57 -16.73 13.98 18.36
N ALA A 58 -15.48 14.27 18.71
CA ALA A 58 -14.90 15.62 18.60
C ALA A 58 -14.66 16.08 17.16
N GLY A 59 -14.86 15.21 16.16
CA GLY A 59 -14.66 15.54 14.75
C GLY A 59 -13.20 15.59 14.31
N GLU A 60 -12.27 15.07 15.11
CA GLU A 60 -10.86 14.94 14.71
C GLU A 60 -10.68 13.87 13.64
N ILE A 61 -11.45 12.79 13.76
CA ILE A 61 -11.50 11.70 12.79
C ILE A 61 -12.69 11.95 11.87
N ARG A 62 -12.46 12.78 10.84
CA ARG A 62 -13.47 13.13 9.83
C ARG A 62 -13.76 12.00 8.85
N CYS A 63 -12.79 11.12 8.68
CA CYS A 63 -12.90 9.95 7.83
C CYS A 63 -12.23 8.78 8.57
N PRO A 64 -13.02 7.79 9.01
CA PRO A 64 -12.50 6.62 9.68
C PRO A 64 -11.81 5.75 8.64
N ASN A 65 -11.05 4.80 9.12
CA ASN A 65 -10.24 3.94 8.27
C ASN A 65 -11.11 2.78 7.69
N TYR A 66 -10.73 2.08 6.62
CA TYR A 66 -11.63 1.09 5.98
C TYR A 66 -12.02 -0.07 6.91
N ALA A 67 -11.15 -0.47 7.84
CA ALA A 67 -11.52 -1.43 8.89
C ALA A 67 -12.64 -0.90 9.77
N TYR A 68 -12.52 0.32 10.27
CA TYR A 68 -13.60 0.95 11.03
C TYR A 68 -14.86 1.18 10.20
N GLU A 69 -14.75 1.52 8.91
CA GLU A 69 -15.91 1.68 8.03
C GLU A 69 -16.71 0.38 7.92
N ARG A 70 -16.05 -0.74 7.61
CA ARG A 70 -16.74 -2.03 7.52
C ARG A 70 -17.37 -2.44 8.84
N VAL A 71 -16.66 -2.21 9.95
CA VAL A 71 -17.20 -2.46 11.29
C VAL A 71 -18.43 -1.59 11.56
N PHE A 72 -18.39 -0.29 11.22
CA PHE A 72 -19.52 0.60 11.45
C PHE A 72 -20.71 0.29 10.53
N LEU A 73 -20.47 -0.05 9.27
CA LEU A 73 -21.53 -0.46 8.34
C LEU A 73 -22.15 -1.81 8.74
N HIS A 74 -21.37 -2.72 9.33
CA HIS A 74 -21.88 -3.96 9.92
C HIS A 74 -22.71 -3.69 11.18
N MET A 75 -22.25 -2.78 12.05
CA MET A 75 -22.99 -2.39 13.26
C MET A 75 -24.29 -1.63 12.96
N PHE A 76 -24.33 -0.87 11.86
CA PHE A 76 -25.45 -0.02 11.48
C PHE A 76 -25.89 -0.32 10.04
N PRO A 77 -26.49 -1.50 9.79
CA PRO A 77 -26.92 -1.88 8.45
C PRO A 77 -27.92 -0.87 7.89
N GLY A 78 -27.79 -0.58 6.58
CA GLY A 78 -28.64 0.39 5.88
C GLY A 78 -28.24 1.86 6.04
N ARG A 79 -27.20 2.17 6.84
CA ARG A 79 -26.64 3.53 6.94
C ARG A 79 -25.37 3.67 6.09
N THR A 80 -25.16 4.84 5.54
CA THR A 80 -23.90 5.22 4.88
C THR A 80 -22.95 5.91 5.86
N LEU A 81 -21.67 6.03 5.51
CA LEU A 81 -20.70 6.74 6.35
C LEU A 81 -21.05 8.23 6.56
N ALA A 82 -21.73 8.84 5.60
CA ALA A 82 -22.25 10.20 5.73
C ALA A 82 -23.34 10.28 6.80
N ASP A 83 -24.22 9.27 6.90
CA ASP A 83 -25.26 9.16 7.93
C ASP A 83 -24.67 8.94 9.33
N LEU A 84 -23.44 8.42 9.41
CA LEU A 84 -22.66 8.33 10.66
C LEU A 84 -21.86 9.61 10.96
N GLY A 85 -22.03 10.66 10.15
CA GLY A 85 -21.39 11.97 10.30
C GLY A 85 -19.93 12.03 9.81
N PHE A 86 -19.49 11.07 8.99
CA PHE A 86 -18.17 11.11 8.38
C PHE A 86 -18.20 11.81 7.02
N ALA A 87 -17.16 12.59 6.75
CA ALA A 87 -17.02 13.27 5.47
C ALA A 87 -16.56 12.28 4.38
N PRO A 88 -17.06 12.44 3.15
CA PRO A 88 -16.53 11.72 2.00
C PRO A 88 -15.03 11.90 1.91
N ARG A 89 -14.38 10.78 1.69
CA ARG A 89 -12.93 10.67 1.60
C ARG A 89 -12.29 11.64 0.62
N ALA A 90 -12.87 11.80 -0.57
CA ALA A 90 -12.44 12.77 -1.57
C ALA A 90 -12.41 14.22 -1.04
N GLN A 91 -13.29 14.56 -0.11
CA GLN A 91 -13.41 15.89 0.48
C GLN A 91 -12.36 16.15 1.57
N VAL A 92 -12.03 15.14 2.39
CA VAL A 92 -11.01 15.25 3.45
C VAL A 92 -9.60 15.42 2.86
N ARG A 93 -9.37 14.94 1.63
CA ARG A 93 -8.08 15.08 0.91
C ARG A 93 -7.95 16.34 0.04
N GLY A 94 -9.03 17.09 -0.17
CA GLY A 94 -9.09 18.16 -1.17
C GLY A 94 -8.59 19.53 -0.70
N ARG A 95 -7.28 19.73 -0.58
CA ARG A 95 -6.61 21.05 -0.75
C ARG A 95 -5.29 21.00 -1.53
N ALA A 96 -4.62 19.84 -1.62
CA ALA A 96 -3.44 19.66 -2.47
C ALA A 96 -3.77 19.49 -3.97
N ALA A 97 -5.02 19.18 -4.32
CA ALA A 97 -5.43 18.92 -5.71
C ALA A 97 -5.87 20.18 -6.50
N ARG A 98 -5.87 21.38 -5.89
CA ARG A 98 -6.39 22.61 -6.52
C ARG A 98 -5.35 23.69 -6.85
N SER A 99 -4.07 23.39 -6.75
CA SER A 99 -3.00 24.30 -7.16
C SER A 99 -1.95 23.58 -8.00
N ARG A 100 -2.40 22.94 -9.07
CA ARG A 100 -1.57 22.71 -10.25
C ARG A 100 -2.37 23.10 -11.48
N THR A 101 -2.57 24.40 -11.61
CA THR A 101 -2.63 25.02 -12.93
C THR A 101 -1.37 24.58 -13.66
N GLU A 102 -1.55 24.10 -14.89
CA GLU A 102 -0.49 23.65 -15.76
C GLU A 102 0.64 24.71 -15.84
N PRO A 103 1.88 24.24 -15.83
CA PRO A 103 2.80 24.71 -16.86
C PRO A 103 3.39 23.53 -17.63
N GLU A 104 3.70 23.85 -18.88
CA GLU A 104 4.36 23.05 -19.88
C GLU A 104 5.57 22.25 -19.37
N ALA A 105 5.76 21.11 -20.03
CA ALA A 105 6.99 20.36 -20.24
C ALA A 105 8.22 20.72 -19.37
N GLN A 106 8.55 19.83 -18.42
CA GLN A 106 9.92 19.34 -18.21
C GLN A 106 9.88 18.00 -17.45
N GLN A 107 10.28 16.95 -18.17
CA GLN A 107 10.43 15.60 -17.65
C GLN A 107 11.70 15.53 -16.78
N THR A 108 11.54 15.29 -15.49
CA THR A 108 12.61 14.74 -14.63
C THR A 108 12.36 13.24 -14.43
N PRO A 109 13.22 12.35 -14.92
CA PRO A 109 13.13 10.91 -14.66
C PRO A 109 13.62 10.62 -13.23
N TYR A 110 12.99 9.66 -12.54
CA TYR A 110 13.30 9.21 -11.17
C TYR A 110 12.76 10.07 -10.01
N ALA A 111 11.43 10.16 -9.90
CA ALA A 111 10.79 10.39 -8.59
C ALA A 111 10.41 9.03 -7.99
N VAL A 112 11.30 8.48 -7.18
CA VAL A 112 11.04 7.30 -6.34
C VAL A 112 9.90 7.65 -5.37
N GLN A 113 8.67 7.25 -5.71
CA GLN A 113 7.53 7.35 -4.81
C GLN A 113 7.64 6.24 -3.75
N THR A 114 8.48 6.47 -2.74
CA THR A 114 8.54 5.67 -1.50
C THR A 114 7.26 5.89 -0.70
N HIS A 115 6.19 5.20 -1.08
CA HIS A 115 4.90 5.14 -0.36
C HIS A 115 4.89 4.04 0.70
N GLU A 116 5.90 4.02 1.57
CA GLU A 116 6.22 2.82 2.37
C GLU A 116 6.03 2.94 3.88
N GLU A 117 5.39 4.00 4.39
CA GLU A 117 5.17 4.14 5.84
C GLU A 117 3.76 4.48 6.26
N SER A 118 3.06 3.45 6.74
CA SER A 118 2.36 3.55 8.01
C SER A 118 2.03 2.14 8.48
N ASP A 119 2.96 1.50 9.16
CA ASP A 119 2.80 0.19 9.81
C ASP A 119 2.02 0.33 11.12
N VAL A 120 0.82 0.86 11.02
CA VAL A 120 -0.27 0.61 11.97
C VAL A 120 -1.53 0.41 11.14
N ARG A 121 -1.76 -0.84 10.73
CA ARG A 121 -2.99 -1.28 10.03
C ARG A 121 -3.33 -0.47 8.78
N ARG A 122 -2.65 -0.71 7.66
CA ARG A 122 -2.90 -0.05 6.35
C ARG A 122 -4.27 -0.27 5.70
N ARG A 123 -5.24 -0.91 6.36
CA ARG A 123 -6.64 -0.98 5.89
C ARG A 123 -7.39 0.35 6.09
N ALA A 124 -6.73 1.46 5.84
CA ALA A 124 -6.92 2.68 6.56
C ALA A 124 -6.16 3.84 5.90
N PHE A 125 -6.84 4.60 5.05
CA PHE A 125 -6.39 5.92 4.60
C PHE A 125 -5.59 6.00 3.27
N MET A 126 -6.30 5.70 2.17
CA MET A 126 -6.57 6.60 1.01
C MET A 126 -5.43 6.81 -0.06
N THR A 127 -5.61 6.68 -1.40
CA THR A 127 -6.24 7.41 -2.57
C THR A 127 -5.57 8.64 -3.26
N GLY A 128 -5.14 8.42 -4.51
CA GLY A 128 -5.08 9.37 -5.63
C GLY A 128 -4.49 8.59 -6.82
N SER A 129 -5.13 8.38 -7.98
CA SER A 129 -6.00 9.22 -8.80
C SER A 129 -6.77 8.31 -9.78
N THR A 130 -8.00 8.67 -10.19
CA THR A 130 -8.66 8.08 -11.37
C THR A 130 -9.35 9.16 -12.19
N ALA A 131 -9.01 9.22 -13.47
CA ALA A 131 -9.91 9.20 -14.63
C ALA A 131 -9.01 9.05 -15.88
N ALA A 132 -9.28 8.25 -16.91
CA ALA A 132 -10.29 7.23 -17.18
C ALA A 132 -9.81 6.47 -18.44
N VAL A 133 -9.92 5.14 -18.50
CA VAL A 133 -10.24 4.43 -19.75
C VAL A 133 -11.10 3.22 -19.40
N ALA A 134 -12.26 3.14 -20.06
CA ALA A 134 -13.21 2.05 -19.94
C ALA A 134 -12.82 0.85 -20.85
N ALA A 135 -13.05 -0.34 -20.29
CA ALA A 135 -13.42 -1.62 -20.91
C ALA A 135 -12.47 -2.35 -21.90
N ALA A 136 -11.95 -3.49 -21.43
CA ALA A 136 -12.09 -4.80 -22.09
C ALA A 136 -12.08 -5.92 -21.02
N LEU A 137 -12.80 -7.01 -21.25
CA LEU A 137 -13.54 -7.83 -20.28
C LEU A 137 -12.75 -9.03 -19.68
N GLY A 138 -13.03 -9.38 -18.41
CA GLY A 138 -12.65 -10.64 -17.75
C GLY A 138 -12.83 -10.57 -16.21
N PRO A 139 -13.15 -11.67 -15.48
CA PRO A 139 -13.90 -11.60 -14.22
C PRO A 139 -13.31 -10.70 -13.14
N ILE A 140 -11.98 -10.51 -13.09
CA ILE A 140 -11.34 -9.51 -12.20
C ILE A 140 -10.07 -8.93 -12.87
N GLY A 141 -9.93 -9.00 -14.21
CA GLY A 141 -8.90 -8.35 -15.03
C GLY A 141 -7.43 -8.41 -14.58
N LEU A 142 -7.01 -9.41 -13.79
CA LEU A 142 -5.60 -9.63 -13.40
C LEU A 142 -4.82 -10.45 -14.45
N THR A 143 -5.30 -10.53 -15.69
CA THR A 143 -4.66 -11.31 -16.75
C THR A 143 -3.56 -10.47 -17.40
N LEU A 144 -2.32 -10.65 -16.95
CA LEU A 144 -1.23 -10.66 -17.92
C LEU A 144 -1.48 -11.90 -18.79
N GLY A 145 -1.42 -11.76 -20.11
CA GLY A 145 -1.83 -12.81 -21.06
C GLY A 145 -1.26 -14.20 -20.74
N ASP A 146 -1.96 -15.23 -21.21
CA ASP A 146 -1.64 -16.64 -20.94
C ASP A 146 -0.18 -16.96 -21.33
N PRO A 147 0.64 -17.60 -20.47
CA PRO A 147 2.02 -17.98 -20.79
C PRO A 147 2.16 -18.84 -22.05
N ALA A 148 1.11 -19.59 -22.43
CA ALA A 148 1.10 -20.35 -23.68
C ALA A 148 1.09 -19.44 -24.94
N GLU A 149 0.39 -18.30 -24.90
CA GLU A 149 0.47 -17.30 -25.97
C GLU A 149 1.75 -16.47 -25.90
N ALA A 150 2.36 -16.31 -24.73
CA ALA A 150 3.66 -15.64 -24.59
C ALA A 150 4.79 -16.50 -25.19
N ALA A 151 4.72 -17.82 -25.01
CA ALA A 151 5.69 -18.78 -25.56
C ALA A 151 5.60 -18.94 -27.09
N ASP A 152 4.45 -18.67 -27.71
CA ASP A 152 4.28 -18.64 -29.18
C ASP A 152 4.86 -17.36 -29.82
N ARG A 153 5.27 -16.39 -29.00
CA ARG A 153 5.88 -15.11 -29.42
C ARG A 153 7.40 -15.10 -29.25
N ARG A 154 8.09 -16.21 -29.51
CA ARG A 154 9.57 -16.40 -29.43
C ARG A 154 10.42 -15.47 -30.33
N GLY A 155 9.86 -14.37 -30.83
CA GLY A 155 10.58 -13.30 -31.54
C GLY A 155 10.00 -11.90 -31.31
N ARG A 156 9.05 -11.69 -30.38
CA ARG A 156 8.57 -10.34 -30.04
C ARG A 156 9.52 -9.69 -29.05
N ARG A 157 10.21 -8.66 -29.54
CA ARG A 157 10.98 -7.75 -28.70
C ARG A 157 10.09 -7.22 -27.57
N ILE A 158 10.59 -7.30 -26.34
CA ILE A 158 9.89 -6.79 -25.16
C ILE A 158 9.92 -5.27 -25.22
N GLY A 159 8.74 -4.66 -25.15
CA GLY A 159 8.56 -3.22 -25.31
C GLY A 159 7.93 -2.56 -24.08
N GLU A 160 7.57 -1.30 -24.24
CA GLU A 160 6.92 -0.48 -23.21
C GLU A 160 5.58 -1.06 -22.73
N THR A 161 4.87 -1.77 -23.61
CA THR A 161 3.58 -2.39 -23.29
C THR A 161 3.72 -3.46 -22.20
N GLU A 162 4.70 -4.36 -22.34
CA GLU A 162 4.95 -5.43 -21.39
C GLU A 162 5.43 -4.87 -20.04
N VAL A 163 6.32 -3.87 -20.05
CA VAL A 163 6.76 -3.17 -18.83
C VAL A 163 5.58 -2.51 -18.12
N HIS A 164 4.75 -1.77 -18.86
CA HIS A 164 3.59 -1.11 -18.28
C HIS A 164 2.58 -2.10 -17.69
N ALA A 165 2.42 -3.27 -18.31
CA ALA A 165 1.54 -4.32 -17.82
C ALA A 165 2.02 -4.86 -16.46
N VAL A 166 3.33 -5.04 -16.25
CA VAL A 166 3.91 -5.45 -14.97
C VAL A 166 3.72 -4.36 -13.90
N GLU A 167 4.04 -3.10 -14.22
CA GLU A 167 3.83 -1.96 -13.32
C GLU A 167 2.36 -1.82 -12.90
N GLU A 168 1.44 -2.00 -13.85
CA GLU A 168 0.00 -1.95 -13.61
C GLU A 168 -0.48 -3.14 -12.75
N ALA A 169 0.09 -4.33 -12.93
CA ALA A 169 -0.21 -5.48 -12.08
C ALA A 169 0.16 -5.21 -10.62
N VAL A 170 1.34 -4.64 -10.36
CA VAL A 170 1.76 -4.20 -9.01
C VAL A 170 0.71 -3.25 -8.41
N ARG A 171 0.37 -2.19 -9.14
CA ARG A 171 -0.60 -1.18 -8.70
C ARG A 171 -1.96 -1.80 -8.39
N ARG A 172 -2.45 -2.68 -9.27
CA ARG A 172 -3.76 -3.32 -9.14
C ARG A 172 -3.83 -4.28 -7.96
N ILE A 173 -2.77 -5.06 -7.73
CA ILE A 173 -2.71 -5.98 -6.60
C ILE A 173 -2.74 -5.19 -5.28
N ARG A 174 -1.93 -4.14 -5.15
CA ARG A 174 -1.93 -3.28 -3.94
C ARG A 174 -3.32 -2.70 -3.67
N LEU A 175 -4.00 -2.19 -4.70
CA LEU A 175 -5.37 -1.65 -4.56
C LEU A 175 -6.41 -2.70 -4.19
N LEU A 176 -6.30 -3.91 -4.74
CA LEU A 176 -7.20 -5.01 -4.41
C LEU A 176 -6.99 -5.47 -2.98
N ASP A 177 -5.74 -5.54 -2.55
CA ASP A 177 -5.41 -5.88 -1.18
C ASP A 177 -5.96 -4.85 -0.18
N ASP A 178 -5.72 -3.57 -0.43
CA ASP A 178 -6.22 -2.48 0.43
C ASP A 178 -7.73 -2.60 0.68
N ARG A 179 -8.47 -3.07 -0.34
CA ARG A 179 -9.92 -3.24 -0.30
C ARG A 179 -10.33 -4.57 0.36
N HIS A 180 -9.70 -5.67 -0.03
CA HIS A 180 -10.20 -7.03 0.20
C HIS A 180 -9.36 -7.87 1.17
N GLY A 181 -8.11 -7.49 1.41
CA GLY A 181 -7.13 -8.27 2.16
C GLY A 181 -6.50 -9.41 1.35
N ALA A 182 -5.50 -10.05 1.95
CA ALA A 182 -4.54 -10.87 1.22
C ALA A 182 -4.99 -12.31 0.89
N ASP A 183 -5.83 -12.95 1.71
CA ASP A 183 -6.07 -14.41 1.66
C ASP A 183 -6.58 -14.92 0.32
N GLY A 184 -7.59 -14.27 -0.25
CA GLY A 184 -8.12 -14.61 -1.57
C GLY A 184 -7.26 -14.09 -2.72
N LEU A 185 -6.37 -13.13 -2.46
CA LEU A 185 -5.61 -12.42 -3.48
C LEU A 185 -4.27 -13.07 -3.77
N TYR A 186 -3.57 -13.60 -2.77
CA TYR A 186 -2.25 -14.22 -2.93
C TYR A 186 -2.19 -15.26 -4.05
N ARG A 187 -3.11 -16.24 -4.03
CA ARG A 187 -3.15 -17.30 -5.07
C ARG A 187 -3.30 -16.75 -6.48
N ARG A 188 -3.97 -15.60 -6.61
CA ARG A 188 -4.25 -14.95 -7.89
C ARG A 188 -3.12 -14.01 -8.31
N ALA A 189 -2.40 -13.43 -7.34
CA ALA A 189 -1.23 -12.59 -7.55
C ALA A 189 0.02 -13.38 -8.00
N ALA A 190 0.05 -14.70 -7.74
CA ALA A 190 1.12 -15.57 -8.24
C ALA A 190 1.18 -15.67 -9.78
N ALA A 191 0.03 -15.54 -10.47
CA ALA A 191 -0.02 -15.60 -11.92
C ALA A 191 0.76 -14.44 -12.61
N PRO A 192 0.47 -13.15 -12.30
CA PRO A 192 1.22 -12.06 -12.92
C PRO A 192 2.70 -12.07 -12.54
N LEU A 193 3.08 -12.54 -11.34
CA LEU A 193 4.49 -12.69 -10.96
C LEU A 193 5.21 -13.71 -11.84
N ARG A 194 4.62 -14.89 -12.07
CA ARG A 194 5.19 -15.87 -13.00
C ARG A 194 5.31 -15.28 -14.40
N THR A 195 4.29 -14.57 -14.88
CA THR A 195 4.35 -13.93 -16.20
C THR A 195 5.50 -12.91 -16.28
N ALA A 196 5.71 -12.11 -15.24
CA ALA A 196 6.82 -11.16 -15.20
C ALA A 196 8.19 -11.88 -15.31
N TYR A 197 8.41 -12.97 -14.57
CA TYR A 197 9.65 -13.74 -14.71
C TYR A 197 9.79 -14.42 -16.06
N THR A 198 8.71 -14.94 -16.64
CA THR A 198 8.78 -15.47 -18.01
C THR A 198 9.15 -14.41 -19.04
N LEU A 199 8.74 -13.14 -18.83
CA LEU A 199 9.18 -12.03 -19.68
C LEU A 199 10.67 -11.73 -19.49
N LEU A 200 11.18 -11.80 -18.26
CA LEU A 200 12.61 -11.65 -17.98
C LEU A 200 13.44 -12.76 -18.64
N ASP A 201 13.00 -14.01 -18.50
CA ASP A 201 13.68 -15.19 -19.06
C ASP A 201 13.62 -15.23 -20.59
N ALA A 202 12.52 -14.75 -21.18
CA ALA A 202 12.31 -14.78 -22.62
C ALA A 202 13.28 -13.89 -23.41
N GLY A 203 13.87 -12.86 -22.76
CA GLY A 203 14.99 -12.08 -23.26
C GLY A 203 14.87 -11.52 -24.69
N THR A 204 14.66 -10.21 -24.82
CA THR A 204 15.24 -9.28 -25.83
C THR A 204 14.49 -7.95 -25.75
N THR A 205 14.85 -7.13 -24.76
CA THR A 205 14.37 -5.75 -24.64
C THR A 205 15.06 -4.86 -25.66
N VAL A 206 14.33 -3.95 -26.30
CA VAL A 206 14.90 -3.05 -27.33
C VAL A 206 15.83 -1.98 -26.72
N ARG A 207 15.57 -1.58 -25.47
CA ARG A 207 16.29 -0.49 -24.79
C ARG A 207 16.66 -0.90 -23.38
N GLN A 208 17.84 -0.47 -22.93
CA GLN A 208 18.32 -0.71 -21.57
C GLN A 208 17.35 -0.16 -20.52
N THR A 209 16.80 1.03 -20.74
CA THR A 209 15.80 1.65 -19.85
C THR A 209 14.54 0.80 -19.67
N THR A 210 14.10 0.11 -20.72
CA THR A 210 12.93 -0.78 -20.69
C THR A 210 13.28 -2.06 -19.92
N SER A 211 14.50 -2.56 -20.07
CA SER A 211 15.04 -3.67 -19.26
C SER A 211 15.06 -3.31 -17.78
N ASP A 212 15.67 -2.18 -17.41
CA ASP A 212 15.81 -1.77 -16.01
C ASP A 212 14.43 -1.63 -15.33
N ARG A 213 13.46 -1.02 -16.03
CA ARG A 213 12.08 -0.91 -15.54
C ARG A 213 11.36 -2.25 -15.42
N LEU A 214 11.60 -3.19 -16.32
CA LEU A 214 11.02 -4.52 -16.23
C LEU A 214 11.53 -5.27 -15.00
N HIS A 215 12.84 -5.19 -14.73
CA HIS A 215 13.45 -5.79 -13.55
C HIS A 215 12.96 -5.14 -12.25
N ALA A 216 12.90 -3.80 -12.21
CA ALA A 216 12.34 -3.07 -11.09
C ALA A 216 10.86 -3.46 -10.85
N GLY A 217 10.06 -3.52 -11.92
CA GLY A 217 8.66 -3.93 -11.87
C GLY A 217 8.46 -5.37 -11.39
N ALA A 218 9.29 -6.32 -11.85
CA ALA A 218 9.25 -7.71 -11.40
C ALA A 218 9.63 -7.85 -9.92
N GLY A 219 10.66 -7.13 -9.47
CA GLY A 219 11.05 -7.10 -8.07
C GLY A 219 9.99 -6.48 -7.17
N GLU A 220 9.39 -5.36 -7.58
CA GLU A 220 8.27 -4.73 -6.86
C GLU A 220 7.03 -5.65 -6.82
N LEU A 221 6.81 -6.44 -7.88
CA LEU A 221 5.75 -7.45 -7.92
C LEU A 221 6.04 -8.60 -6.96
N ALA A 222 7.28 -9.07 -6.89
CA ALA A 222 7.71 -10.07 -5.91
C ALA A 222 7.52 -9.58 -4.48
N ILE A 223 7.92 -8.34 -4.15
CA ILE A 223 7.65 -7.74 -2.83
C ILE A 223 6.14 -7.69 -2.55
N THR A 224 5.35 -7.26 -3.54
CA THR A 224 3.89 -7.14 -3.38
C THR A 224 3.25 -8.50 -3.10
N VAL A 225 3.64 -9.56 -3.83
CA VAL A 225 3.15 -10.93 -3.61
C VAL A 225 3.66 -11.48 -2.27
N GLY A 226 4.90 -11.20 -1.91
CA GLY A 226 5.48 -11.56 -0.61
C GLY A 226 4.73 -10.94 0.56
N TRP A 227 4.28 -9.70 0.42
CA TRP A 227 3.46 -9.01 1.42
C TRP A 227 2.08 -9.66 1.59
N LEU A 228 1.43 -10.08 0.48
CA LEU A 228 0.20 -10.87 0.57
C LEU A 228 0.41 -12.22 1.25
N ALA A 229 1.53 -12.88 0.96
CA ALA A 229 1.87 -14.14 1.63
C ALA A 229 2.05 -13.92 3.14
N HIS A 230 2.73 -12.84 3.51
CA HIS A 230 2.98 -12.46 4.90
C HIS A 230 1.66 -12.24 5.65
N ASP A 231 0.77 -11.41 5.12
CA ASP A 231 -0.52 -11.09 5.75
C ASP A 231 -1.46 -12.31 5.85
N SER A 232 -1.29 -13.28 4.96
CA SER A 232 -1.97 -14.58 5.01
C SER A 232 -1.33 -15.61 5.95
N GLY A 233 -0.30 -15.23 6.71
CA GLY A 233 0.41 -16.13 7.62
C GLY A 233 1.33 -17.16 6.93
N ARG A 234 1.57 -17.02 5.62
CA ARG A 234 2.47 -17.89 4.85
C ARG A 234 3.88 -17.32 4.88
N PHE A 235 4.53 -17.41 6.04
CA PHE A 235 5.83 -16.78 6.26
C PHE A 235 6.96 -17.38 5.41
N ASP A 236 6.89 -18.67 5.07
CA ASP A 236 7.90 -19.29 4.21
C ASP A 236 7.80 -18.80 2.77
N ASP A 237 6.58 -18.72 2.24
CA ASP A 237 6.32 -18.12 0.93
C ASP A 237 6.76 -16.66 0.89
N ALA A 238 6.40 -15.86 1.91
CA ALA A 238 6.80 -14.46 2.01
C ALA A 238 8.32 -14.30 1.95
N ARG A 239 9.05 -15.16 2.67
CA ARG A 239 10.52 -15.16 2.67
C ARG A 239 11.08 -15.45 1.29
N SER A 240 10.53 -16.43 0.58
CA SER A 240 10.94 -16.76 -0.78
C SER A 240 10.74 -15.57 -1.72
N HIS A 241 9.57 -14.93 -1.70
CA HIS A 241 9.28 -13.76 -2.53
C HIS A 241 10.20 -12.56 -2.24
N TYR A 242 10.50 -12.28 -0.96
CA TYR A 242 11.46 -11.21 -0.63
C TYR A 242 12.90 -11.56 -1.03
N ALA A 243 13.29 -12.83 -0.96
CA ALA A 243 14.60 -13.30 -1.42
C ALA A 243 14.73 -13.18 -2.95
N GLU A 244 13.67 -13.47 -3.69
CA GLU A 244 13.62 -13.26 -5.14
C GLU A 244 13.77 -11.77 -5.49
N ALA A 245 12.99 -10.90 -4.85
CA ALA A 245 13.11 -9.45 -5.06
C ALA A 245 14.54 -8.94 -4.76
N LEU A 246 15.16 -9.44 -3.70
CA LEU A 246 16.55 -9.12 -3.35
C LEU A 246 17.54 -9.61 -4.40
N ALA A 247 17.34 -10.81 -4.95
CA ALA A 247 18.16 -11.34 -6.03
C ALA A 247 18.03 -10.48 -7.28
N THR A 248 16.81 -10.13 -7.68
CA THR A 248 16.56 -9.21 -8.81
C THR A 248 17.23 -7.86 -8.57
N ALA A 249 17.06 -7.25 -7.41
CA ALA A 249 17.68 -5.97 -7.07
C ALA A 249 19.21 -5.99 -7.24
N ARG A 250 19.85 -7.06 -6.77
CA ARG A 250 21.31 -7.19 -6.83
C ARG A 250 21.85 -7.45 -8.23
N VAL A 251 21.17 -8.30 -9.01
CA VAL A 251 21.57 -8.59 -10.39
C VAL A 251 21.54 -7.32 -11.24
N TYR A 252 20.58 -6.43 -10.98
CA TYR A 252 20.37 -5.21 -11.79
C TYR A 252 20.83 -3.90 -11.11
N GLY A 253 21.43 -3.99 -9.92
CA GLY A 253 22.00 -2.84 -9.22
C GLY A 253 20.97 -1.83 -8.69
N ASP A 254 19.73 -2.26 -8.41
CA ASP A 254 18.68 -1.40 -7.86
C ASP A 254 18.77 -1.34 -6.33
N ALA A 255 19.50 -0.34 -5.83
CA ALA A 255 19.68 -0.12 -4.40
C ALA A 255 18.38 0.23 -3.65
N ALA A 256 17.39 0.83 -4.34
CA ALA A 256 16.11 1.17 -3.73
C ALA A 256 15.27 -0.09 -3.51
N LEU A 257 15.18 -0.94 -4.52
CA LEU A 257 14.52 -2.24 -4.42
C LEU A 257 15.23 -3.15 -3.41
N GLU A 258 16.56 -3.16 -3.36
CA GLU A 258 17.32 -3.92 -2.36
C GLU A 258 16.98 -3.46 -0.94
N ALA A 259 16.94 -2.15 -0.69
CA ALA A 259 16.53 -1.61 0.61
C ALA A 259 15.08 -1.98 0.96
N HIS A 260 14.17 -1.94 -0.02
CA HIS A 260 12.76 -2.30 0.15
C HIS A 260 12.59 -3.79 0.49
N ALA A 261 13.29 -4.69 -0.19
CA ALA A 261 13.27 -6.13 0.09
C ALA A 261 13.80 -6.44 1.50
N PHE A 262 14.89 -5.80 1.92
CA PHE A 262 15.41 -5.94 3.28
C PHE A 262 14.46 -5.39 4.35
N CYS A 263 13.79 -4.27 4.07
CA CYS A 263 12.78 -3.72 4.97
C CYS A 263 11.63 -4.72 5.23
N ASN A 264 11.13 -5.36 4.18
CA ASN A 264 10.08 -6.37 4.30
C ASN A 264 10.58 -7.65 4.97
N THR A 265 11.85 -8.03 4.74
CA THR A 265 12.50 -9.15 5.43
C THR A 265 12.63 -8.88 6.93
N ALA A 266 12.99 -7.65 7.32
CA ALA A 266 13.05 -7.25 8.73
C ALA A 266 11.68 -7.34 9.40
N PHE A 267 10.64 -6.88 8.70
CA PHE A 267 9.26 -6.95 9.17
C PHE A 267 8.79 -8.40 9.35
N LEU A 268 9.04 -9.27 8.36
CA LEU A 268 8.74 -10.71 8.43
C LEU A 268 9.48 -11.40 9.58
N ALA A 269 10.78 -11.12 9.74
CA ALA A 269 11.58 -11.72 10.79
C ALA A 269 11.09 -11.34 12.19
N ARG A 270 10.64 -10.09 12.37
CA ARG A 270 10.04 -9.62 13.63
C ARG A 270 8.74 -10.38 13.93
N ASP A 271 7.84 -10.45 12.96
CA ASP A 271 6.53 -11.09 13.14
C ASP A 271 6.66 -12.63 13.28
N ALA A 272 7.74 -13.22 12.76
CA ALA A 272 8.12 -14.62 12.97
C ALA A 272 8.90 -14.88 14.29
N GLY A 273 9.06 -13.89 15.16
CA GLY A 273 9.75 -14.06 16.45
C GLY A 273 11.28 -14.21 16.35
N ARG A 274 11.90 -13.70 15.27
CA ARG A 274 13.35 -13.77 15.00
C ARG A 274 14.00 -12.38 15.10
N PRO A 275 14.07 -11.76 16.31
CA PRO A 275 14.47 -10.36 16.48
C PRO A 275 15.89 -10.07 15.99
N ARG A 276 16.83 -11.00 16.16
CA ARG A 276 18.22 -10.83 15.68
C ARG A 276 18.30 -10.76 14.15
N GLU A 277 17.46 -11.50 13.46
CA GLU A 277 17.39 -11.45 12.00
C GLU A 277 16.71 -10.16 11.54
N ALA A 278 15.68 -9.70 12.25
CA ALA A 278 15.01 -8.43 11.96
C ALA A 278 15.99 -7.24 12.00
N VAL A 279 16.80 -7.15 13.06
CA VAL A 279 17.85 -6.11 13.21
C VAL A 279 18.87 -6.20 12.07
N ARG A 280 19.38 -7.41 11.76
CA ARG A 280 20.37 -7.60 10.68
C ARG A 280 19.81 -7.19 9.31
N ALA A 281 18.55 -7.50 9.04
CA ALA A 281 17.87 -7.13 7.82
C ALA A 281 17.64 -5.61 7.74
N ALA A 282 17.23 -4.95 8.84
CA ALA A 282 17.10 -3.50 8.89
C ALA A 282 18.45 -2.79 8.65
N GLN A 283 19.52 -3.27 9.29
CA GLN A 283 20.87 -2.74 9.04
C GLN A 283 21.32 -2.94 7.59
N ALA A 284 20.95 -4.07 6.97
CA ALA A 284 21.23 -4.31 5.55
C ALA A 284 20.46 -3.34 4.64
N ALA A 285 19.18 -3.07 4.94
CA ALA A 285 18.42 -2.02 4.27
C ALA A 285 19.10 -0.65 4.40
N GLY A 286 19.61 -0.32 5.59
CA GLY A 286 20.34 0.93 5.85
C GLY A 286 21.59 1.06 4.99
N ARG A 287 22.35 -0.02 4.82
CA ARG A 287 23.53 -0.06 3.95
C ARG A 287 23.17 0.13 2.47
N ALA A 288 22.11 -0.52 1.99
CA ALA A 288 21.62 -0.36 0.62
C ALA A 288 21.11 1.06 0.36
N ALA A 289 20.43 1.66 1.34
CA ALA A 289 19.81 2.98 1.20
C ALA A 289 20.77 4.17 1.33
N ARG A 290 22.05 3.97 1.70
CA ARG A 290 23.01 5.06 2.01
C ARG A 290 23.11 6.14 0.93
N HIS A 291 23.06 5.73 -0.34
CA HIS A 291 23.24 6.64 -1.48
C HIS A 291 21.92 7.19 -2.03
N LEU A 292 20.78 6.79 -1.47
CA LEU A 292 19.46 7.20 -1.97
C LEU A 292 19.02 8.58 -1.47
N GLY A 293 19.69 9.15 -0.46
CA GLY A 293 19.44 10.51 0.03
C GLY A 293 18.06 10.75 0.68
N SER A 294 17.27 9.70 0.94
CA SER A 294 15.93 9.83 1.50
C SER A 294 15.92 9.76 3.03
N HIS A 295 15.81 10.92 3.69
CA HIS A 295 15.68 10.99 5.16
C HIS A 295 14.51 10.19 5.71
N ARG A 296 13.41 10.12 4.93
CA ARG A 296 12.25 9.33 5.27
C ARG A 296 12.59 7.84 5.33
N LEU A 297 13.20 7.31 4.26
CA LEU A 297 13.64 5.92 4.21
C LEU A 297 14.65 5.60 5.32
N SER A 298 15.58 6.52 5.62
CA SER A 298 16.51 6.35 6.74
C SER A 298 15.78 6.27 8.09
N SER A 299 14.77 7.10 8.30
CA SER A 299 13.95 7.10 9.53
C SER A 299 13.19 5.78 9.69
N LEU A 300 12.66 5.22 8.61
CA LEU A 300 12.05 3.89 8.59
C LEU A 300 12.96 2.80 9.07
N ILE A 301 14.13 2.78 8.46
CA ILE A 301 15.09 1.73 8.67
C ILE A 301 15.54 1.77 10.13
N ALA A 302 15.76 2.97 10.67
CA ALA A 302 16.06 3.17 12.07
C ALA A 302 14.93 2.67 12.99
N LEU A 303 13.65 2.95 12.66
CA LEU A 303 12.51 2.43 13.42
C LEU A 303 12.45 0.89 13.39
N ARG A 304 12.72 0.27 12.24
CA ARG A 304 12.75 -1.19 12.09
C ARG A 304 13.92 -1.86 12.81
N GLU A 305 15.06 -1.17 12.91
CA GLU A 305 16.21 -1.63 13.67
C GLU A 305 15.96 -1.57 15.19
N ALA A 306 15.20 -0.58 15.66
CA ALA A 306 14.90 -0.39 17.08
C ALA A 306 13.95 -1.44 17.68
N GLY A 307 13.12 -2.10 16.86
CA GLY A 307 12.17 -3.15 17.27
C GLY A 307 10.76 -2.67 17.51
#